data_AF-A0A957EZG9-F1
#
_entry.id   AF-A0A957EZG9-F1
#
_cell.length_a   1.000
_cell.length_b   1.000
_cell.length_c   1.000
_cell.angle_alpha   90.00
_cell.angle_beta   90.00
_cell.angle_gamma   90.00
#
_symmetry.space_group_name_H-M   'P 1'
#
loop_
_entity.id
_entity.type
_entity.pdbx_description
1 polymer ?
#
loop_
_entity_poly.entity_id
_entity_poly.type
_entity_poly.pdbx_seq_one_letter_code
_entity_poly.pdbx_strand_id
1 'polypeptide(L)'
;MINQETLWLELAALPPEAQRSVADYIAFLHTKYSSTQTYQNPQRSNLADEPFVGLWRNRPEMDDSQAWVRNLREREWAKSSG
;
A
#
# COMPACT_ATOMS: atom_id res chain seq x y z
N MET A 1 -26.32 22.47 -9.65
CA MET A 1 -26.20 21.55 -8.50
C MET A 1 -27.23 20.47 -8.70
N ILE A 2 -26.84 19.20 -8.78
CA ILE A 2 -27.80 18.10 -8.90
C ILE A 2 -28.35 17.80 -7.50
N ASN A 3 -29.67 17.72 -7.33
CA ASN A 3 -30.34 17.43 -6.05
C ASN A 3 -30.51 15.91 -5.86
N GLN A 4 -30.68 15.45 -4.61
CA GLN A 4 -30.91 14.04 -4.30
C GLN A 4 -32.15 13.48 -5.00
N GLU A 5 -33.23 14.26 -5.09
CA GLU A 5 -34.48 13.85 -5.76
C GLU A 5 -34.25 13.60 -7.27
N THR A 6 -33.50 14.49 -7.92
CA THR A 6 -33.17 14.33 -9.35
C THR A 6 -32.28 13.12 -9.60
N LEU A 7 -31.38 12.77 -8.67
CA LEU A 7 -30.55 11.56 -8.79
C LEU A 7 -31.37 10.27 -8.72
N TRP A 8 -32.37 10.23 -7.85
CA TRP A 8 -33.25 9.05 -7.73
C TRP A 8 -34.10 8.83 -8.98
N LEU A 9 -34.60 9.90 -9.60
CA LEU A 9 -35.35 9.83 -10.84
C LEU A 9 -34.47 9.33 -12.00
N GLU A 10 -33.25 9.86 -12.14
CA GLU A 10 -32.30 9.40 -13.16
C GLU A 10 -31.91 7.94 -12.96
N LEU A 11 -31.66 7.51 -11.71
CA LEU A 11 -31.35 6.11 -11.40
C LEU A 11 -32.52 5.17 -11.75
N ALA A 12 -33.76 5.58 -11.46
CA ALA A 12 -34.95 4.80 -11.78
C ALA A 12 -35.24 4.76 -13.30
N ALA A 13 -34.85 5.81 -14.04
CA ALA A 13 -34.99 5.88 -15.49
C ALA A 13 -33.94 5.04 -16.24
N LEU A 14 -32.86 4.62 -15.57
CA LEU A 14 -31.82 3.78 -16.16
C LEU A 14 -32.30 2.33 -16.38
N PRO A 15 -31.82 1.67 -17.45
CA PRO A 15 -32.02 0.23 -17.63
C PRO A 15 -31.47 -0.59 -16.45
N PRO A 16 -32.01 -1.80 -16.20
CA PRO A 16 -31.61 -2.64 -15.06
C PRO A 16 -30.10 -2.95 -15.01
N GLU A 17 -29.45 -3.05 -16.17
CA GLU A 17 -28.02 -3.27 -16.28
C GLU A 17 -27.21 -2.07 -15.79
N ALA A 18 -27.61 -0.86 -16.17
CA ALA A 18 -26.96 0.37 -15.72
C ALA A 18 -27.19 0.61 -14.21
N GLN A 19 -28.36 0.24 -13.68
CA GLN A 19 -28.61 0.28 -12.23
C GLN A 19 -27.63 -0.62 -11.45
N ARG A 20 -27.32 -1.81 -11.98
CA ARG A 20 -26.30 -2.70 -11.38
C ARG A 20 -24.92 -2.07 -11.40
N SER A 21 -24.52 -1.45 -12.52
CA SER A 21 -23.23 -0.75 -12.59
C SER A 21 -23.12 0.39 -11.58
N VAL A 22 -24.20 1.12 -11.32
CA VAL A 22 -24.23 2.15 -10.27
C VAL A 22 -24.09 1.52 -8.88
N ALA A 23 -24.78 0.41 -8.61
CA ALA A 23 -24.65 -0.33 -7.34
C ALA A 23 -23.21 -0.84 -7.12
N ASP A 24 -22.58 -1.40 -8.15
CA ASP A 24 -21.19 -1.85 -8.11
C ASP A 24 -20.23 -0.69 -7.86
N TYR A 25 -20.48 0.47 -8.48
CA TYR A 25 -19.68 1.67 -8.25
C TYR A 25 -19.85 2.20 -6.82
N ILE A 26 -21.07 2.20 -6.28
CA ILE A 26 -21.33 2.56 -4.89
C ILE A 26 -20.59 1.61 -3.94
N ALA A 27 -20.64 0.30 -4.18
CA ALA A 27 -19.89 -0.69 -3.40
C ALA A 27 -18.36 -0.47 -3.46
N PHE A 28 -17.84 -0.13 -4.65
CA PHE A 28 -16.45 0.27 -4.83
C PHE A 28 -16.10 1.54 -4.04
N LEU A 29 -16.95 2.57 -4.08
CA LEU A 29 -16.75 3.81 -3.33
C LEU A 29 -16.78 3.55 -1.82
N HIS A 30 -17.71 2.73 -1.34
CA HIS A 30 -17.70 2.29 0.06
C HIS A 30 -16.38 1.62 0.42
N THR A 31 -15.85 0.73 -0.41
CA THR A 31 -14.55 0.08 -0.13
C THR A 31 -13.40 1.10 -0.12
N LYS A 32 -13.37 1.99 -1.12
CA LYS A 32 -12.33 3.00 -1.29
C LYS A 32 -12.29 4.01 -0.14
N TYR A 33 -13.44 4.41 0.40
CA TYR A 33 -13.54 5.43 1.45
C TYR A 33 -13.87 4.88 2.84
N SER A 34 -14.19 3.59 2.99
CA SER A 34 -14.24 2.94 4.33
C SER A 34 -12.83 2.66 4.87
N SER A 35 -11.85 2.48 3.98
CA SER A 35 -10.44 2.28 4.37
C SER A 35 -9.74 3.58 4.81
N THR A 36 -10.24 4.77 4.45
CA THR A 36 -9.71 6.04 4.98
C THR A 36 -9.96 6.22 6.48
N GLN A 37 -10.84 5.43 7.10
CA GLN A 37 -11.05 5.43 8.56
C GLN A 37 -10.17 4.40 9.30
N THR A 38 -9.57 3.43 8.60
CA THR A 38 -8.87 2.28 9.22
C THR A 38 -7.53 1.91 8.60
N TYR A 39 -6.94 2.76 7.76
CA TYR A 39 -5.49 2.94 7.85
C TYR A 39 -5.21 3.74 9.13
N GLN A 40 -5.40 3.07 10.29
CA GLN A 40 -4.48 3.27 11.39
C GLN A 40 -3.12 3.08 10.72
N ASN A 41 -2.44 4.18 10.39
CA ASN A 41 -1.02 4.17 10.13
C ASN A 41 -0.47 3.32 11.28
N PRO A 42 -0.02 2.06 11.07
CA PRO A 42 0.64 1.37 12.15
C PRO A 42 1.71 2.36 12.54
N GLN A 43 1.67 2.86 13.80
CA GLN A 43 2.64 3.84 14.29
C GLN A 43 3.95 3.49 13.63
N ARG A 44 4.45 4.33 12.70
CA ARG A 44 5.61 3.96 11.89
C ARG A 44 6.66 3.52 12.87
N SER A 45 6.89 2.22 12.98
CA SER A 45 7.89 1.67 13.86
C SER A 45 9.17 2.36 13.42
N ASN A 46 10.03 2.72 14.38
CA ASN A 46 11.34 3.16 13.99
C ASN A 46 11.92 2.06 13.10
N LEU A 47 12.38 2.39 11.89
CA LEU A 47 12.83 1.40 10.92
C LEU A 47 13.95 0.51 11.49
N ALA A 48 14.68 1.00 12.50
CA ALA A 48 15.66 0.23 13.26
C ALA A 48 15.06 -0.92 14.10
N ASP A 49 13.79 -0.82 14.49
CA ASP A 49 13.07 -1.79 15.32
C ASP A 49 12.26 -2.78 14.46
N GLU A 50 12.26 -2.61 13.14
CA GLU A 50 11.55 -3.52 12.22
C GLU A 50 12.41 -4.75 11.90
N PRO A 51 11.88 -5.97 12.09
CA PRO A 51 12.63 -7.18 11.77
C PRO A 51 12.80 -7.32 10.26
N PHE A 52 13.98 -7.83 9.84
CA PHE A 52 14.19 -8.19 8.44
C PHE A 52 13.20 -9.29 8.00
N VAL A 53 12.62 -9.10 6.81
CA VAL A 53 11.58 -9.99 6.26
C VAL A 53 12.13 -10.94 5.19
N GLY A 54 11.45 -12.08 5.02
CA GLY A 54 11.70 -13.02 3.93
C GLY A 54 13.09 -13.66 3.97
N LEU A 55 13.80 -13.61 2.83
CA LEU A 55 15.09 -14.28 2.61
C LEU A 55 16.25 -13.73 3.46
N TRP A 56 16.08 -12.55 4.05
CA TRP A 56 17.09 -11.88 4.86
C TRP A 56 16.96 -12.20 6.34
N ARG A 57 15.77 -12.66 6.79
CA ARG A 57 15.50 -12.96 8.21
C ARG A 57 16.46 -13.98 8.81
N ASN A 58 16.87 -14.98 8.02
CA ASN A 58 17.69 -16.10 8.51
C ASN A 58 19.16 -15.96 8.14
N ARG A 59 19.59 -14.77 7.68
CA ARG A 59 20.98 -14.55 7.29
C ARG A 59 21.78 -14.09 8.51
N PRO A 60 22.89 -14.77 8.86
CA PRO A 60 23.74 -14.35 9.96
C PRO A 60 24.33 -12.95 9.74
N GLU A 61 24.45 -12.51 8.49
CA GLU A 61 24.94 -11.16 8.16
C GLU A 61 23.95 -10.04 8.53
N MET A 62 22.69 -10.35 8.84
CA MET A 62 21.71 -9.35 9.28
C MET A 62 21.81 -9.00 10.77
N ASP A 63 22.59 -9.75 11.54
CA ASP A 63 22.90 -9.42 12.95
C ASP A 63 23.71 -8.11 13.04
N ASP A 64 24.58 -7.85 12.06
CA ASP A 64 25.27 -6.57 11.85
C ASP A 64 25.28 -6.18 10.36
N SER A 65 24.12 -5.70 9.91
CA SER A 65 23.93 -5.25 8.53
C SER A 65 24.86 -4.11 8.11
N GLN A 66 25.30 -3.26 9.05
CA GLN A 66 26.22 -2.15 8.75
C GLN A 66 27.63 -2.66 8.43
N ALA A 67 28.16 -3.58 9.25
CA ALA A 67 29.44 -4.21 8.99
C ALA A 67 29.42 -5.00 7.67
N TRP A 68 28.32 -5.71 7.40
CA TRP A 68 28.17 -6.46 6.15
C TRP A 68 28.25 -5.55 4.91
N VAL A 69 27.50 -4.44 4.88
CA VAL A 69 27.54 -3.48 3.76
C VAL A 69 28.92 -2.82 3.61
N ARG A 70 29.57 -2.48 4.73
CA ARG A 70 30.93 -1.91 4.70
C ARG A 70 31.93 -2.88 4.09
N ASN A 71 31.95 -4.12 4.56
CA ASN A 71 32.85 -5.16 4.03
C ASN A 71 32.55 -5.47 2.56
N LEU A 72 31.28 -5.48 2.16
CA LEU A 72 30.88 -5.68 0.76
C LEU A 72 31.42 -4.55 -0.13
N ARG A 73 31.32 -3.30 0.33
CA ARG A 73 31.85 -2.13 -0.38
C ARG A 73 33.37 -2.19 -0.54
N GLU A 74 34.08 -2.55 0.52
CA GLU A 74 35.54 -2.70 0.49
C GLU A 74 35.98 -3.81 -0.47
N ARG A 75 35.24 -4.93 -0.51
CA ARG A 75 35.58 -6.07 -1.35
C ARG A 75 35.29 -5.85 -2.83
N GLU A 76 34.11 -5.32 -3.12
CA GLU A 76 33.57 -5.30 -4.50
C GLU A 76 33.78 -3.96 -5.19
N TRP A 77 33.86 -2.84 -4.45
CA TRP A 77 33.97 -1.49 -5.03
C TRP A 77 35.33 -0.81 -4.82
N ALA A 78 36.17 -1.27 -3.89
CA ALA A 78 37.52 -0.69 -3.74
C ALA A 78 38.47 -1.06 -4.90
N LYS A 79 38.17 -2.12 -5.67
CA LYS A 79 38.98 -2.52 -6.84
C LYS A 79 38.61 -1.81 -8.16
N SER A 80 37.53 -1.03 -8.20
CA SER A 80 37.14 -0.27 -9.39
C SER A 80 37.58 1.19 -9.38
N SER A 81 38.41 1.58 -8.40
CA SER A 81 39.01 2.92 -8.29
C SER A 81 40.54 2.81 -8.45
N GLY A 82 41.00 2.39 -9.63
CA GLY A 82 42.43 2.25 -9.97
C GLY A 82 42.62 2.22 -11.47
#